data_AF-A0AAP7IB55-F1
#
_entry.id   AF-A0AAP7IB55-F1
#
_cell.length_a   1.000
_cell.length_b   1.000
_cell.length_c   1.000
_cell.angle_alpha   90.00
_cell.angle_beta   90.00
_cell.angle_gamma   90.00
#
_symmetry.space_group_name_H-M   'P 1'
#
loop_
_entity.id
_entity.type
_entity.pdbx_description
1 polymer ?
#
loop_
_entity_poly.entity_id
_entity_poly.type
_entity_poly.pdbx_seq_one_letter_code
_entity_poly.pdbx_strand_id
1 'polypeptide(L)'
;MDLNNVINTYKVILSNASTTSKNDKRRNGVDKIIGLFIKNPETKSEGLNFLESLDTETFYNLLSAWDIGRSVLTAPDCLNDDIRINGGKTNLMKENVKILKNNLPIQYEAAIYFKDKDCIFVKQCLIAFQKEFI
;
A
#
# COMPACT_ATOMS: atom_id res chain seq x y z
N MET A 1 13.42 -7.79 -7.75
CA MET A 1 12.31 -7.50 -8.70
C MET A 1 12.28 -5.99 -8.92
N ASP A 2 11.96 -5.50 -10.12
CA ASP A 2 11.81 -4.04 -10.35
C ASP A 2 10.63 -3.47 -9.54
N LEU A 3 10.82 -2.35 -8.85
CA LEU A 3 9.81 -1.78 -7.94
C LEU A 3 8.53 -1.39 -8.69
N ASN A 4 8.65 -0.87 -9.92
CA ASN A 4 7.50 -0.51 -10.73
C ASN A 4 6.64 -1.75 -11.06
N ASN A 5 7.28 -2.87 -11.40
CA ASN A 5 6.61 -4.15 -11.59
C ASN A 5 5.93 -4.66 -10.31
N VAL A 6 6.59 -4.58 -9.15
CA VAL A 6 6.00 -4.95 -7.85
C VAL A 6 4.75 -4.14 -7.56
N ILE A 7 4.81 -2.82 -7.75
CA ILE A 7 3.67 -1.91 -7.57
C ILE A 7 2.53 -2.30 -8.51
N ASN A 8 2.82 -2.58 -9.78
CA ASN A 8 1.81 -2.96 -10.76
C ASN A 8 1.10 -4.27 -10.38
N THR A 9 1.86 -5.30 -9.97
CA THR A 9 1.29 -6.56 -9.48
C THR A 9 0.40 -6.35 -8.27
N TYR A 10 0.85 -5.59 -7.28
CA TYR A 10 0.07 -5.36 -6.07
C TYR A 10 -1.22 -4.57 -6.35
N LYS A 11 -1.19 -3.57 -7.24
CA LYS A 11 -2.40 -2.84 -7.67
C LYS A 11 -3.44 -3.76 -8.34
N VAL A 12 -3.01 -4.79 -9.06
CA VAL A 12 -3.93 -5.78 -9.66
C VAL A 12 -4.62 -6.57 -8.56
N ILE A 13 -3.87 -7.06 -7.58
CA ILE A 13 -4.41 -7.79 -6.40
C ILE A 13 -5.43 -6.92 -5.64
N LEU A 14 -5.09 -5.65 -5.37
CA LEU A 14 -6.00 -4.70 -4.71
C LEU A 14 -7.27 -4.42 -5.51
N SER A 15 -7.20 -4.48 -6.84
CA SER A 15 -8.36 -4.26 -7.72
C SER A 15 -9.35 -5.43 -7.65
N ASN A 16 -8.84 -6.66 -7.57
CA ASN A 16 -9.65 -7.86 -7.41
C ASN A 16 -10.35 -7.91 -6.05
N ALA A 17 -9.72 -7.36 -4.99
CA ALA A 17 -10.34 -7.15 -3.70
C ALA A 17 -11.50 -6.12 -3.72
N SER A 18 -11.40 -5.12 -4.59
CA SER A 18 -12.38 -4.02 -4.69
C SER A 18 -13.60 -4.37 -5.57
N THR A 19 -13.44 -5.27 -6.55
CA THR A 19 -14.52 -5.71 -7.46
C THR A 19 -15.43 -6.76 -6.83
N THR A 20 -14.89 -7.68 -6.02
CA THR A 20 -15.71 -8.66 -5.27
C THR A 20 -16.67 -7.99 -4.30
N SER A 21 -16.25 -6.89 -3.65
CA SER A 21 -17.11 -6.08 -2.78
C SER A 21 -18.33 -5.47 -3.52
N LYS A 22 -18.24 -5.22 -4.84
CA LYS A 22 -19.37 -4.68 -5.62
C LYS A 22 -20.40 -5.75 -6.03
N ASN A 23 -20.01 -7.03 -6.10
CA ASN A 23 -20.92 -8.14 -6.45
C ASN A 23 -21.80 -8.61 -5.28
N ASP A 24 -21.49 -8.22 -4.04
CA ASP A 24 -22.32 -8.50 -2.86
C ASP A 24 -23.59 -7.64 -2.75
N LYS A 25 -23.86 -6.76 -3.73
CA LYS A 25 -25.05 -5.88 -3.76
C LYS A 25 -26.40 -6.60 -3.96
N ARG A 26 -26.45 -7.93 -3.95
CA ARG A 26 -27.69 -8.74 -4.04
C ARG A 26 -28.18 -9.31 -2.70
N ARG A 27 -27.82 -8.71 -1.56
CA ARG A 27 -28.28 -9.17 -0.24
C ARG A 27 -28.91 -8.03 0.58
N ASN A 28 -29.99 -8.36 1.28
CA ASN A 28 -31.00 -7.46 1.84
C ASN A 28 -30.46 -6.52 2.92
N GLY A 29 -31.21 -5.46 3.22
CA GLY A 29 -30.77 -4.28 4.00
C GLY A 29 -30.15 -4.48 5.39
N VAL A 30 -30.24 -5.67 5.98
CA VAL A 30 -29.55 -6.02 7.24
C VAL A 30 -28.10 -6.44 6.99
N ASP A 31 -27.81 -7.07 5.84
CA ASP A 31 -26.47 -7.46 5.41
C ASP A 31 -25.61 -6.27 4.95
N LYS A 32 -26.23 -5.11 4.71
CA LYS A 32 -25.55 -3.88 4.28
C LYS A 32 -24.68 -3.28 5.39
N ILE A 33 -25.09 -3.46 6.64
CA ILE A 33 -24.33 -3.01 7.82
C ILE A 33 -23.20 -4.00 8.12
N ILE A 34 -23.44 -5.30 7.96
CA ILE A 34 -22.43 -6.35 8.15
C ILE A 34 -21.40 -6.35 6.99
N GLY A 35 -21.84 -6.11 5.75
CA GLY A 35 -21.00 -6.06 4.55
C GLY A 35 -20.07 -4.84 4.47
N LEU A 36 -20.30 -3.79 5.28
CA LEU A 36 -19.31 -2.74 5.48
C LEU A 36 -18.10 -3.22 6.33
N PHE A 37 -18.30 -4.27 7.14
CA PHE A 37 -17.30 -4.84 8.05
C PHE A 37 -16.71 -6.18 7.58
N ILE A 38 -17.40 -6.94 6.74
CA ILE A 38 -16.86 -8.16 6.13
C ILE A 38 -16.11 -7.79 4.85
N LYS A 39 -14.87 -7.31 5.03
CA LYS A 39 -13.85 -7.31 3.96
C LYS A 39 -13.58 -8.77 3.58
N ASN A 40 -13.81 -9.15 2.32
CA ASN A 40 -13.69 -10.55 1.84
C ASN A 40 -12.36 -11.20 2.31
N PRO A 41 -12.42 -12.31 3.08
CA PRO A 41 -11.24 -12.93 3.66
C PRO A 41 -10.29 -13.54 2.62
N GLU A 42 -10.80 -14.01 1.48
CA GLU A 42 -9.99 -14.62 0.42
C GLU A 42 -9.03 -13.61 -0.25
N THR A 43 -9.49 -12.40 -0.55
CA THR A 43 -8.65 -11.38 -1.18
C THR A 43 -7.72 -10.69 -0.18
N LYS A 44 -8.11 -10.62 1.11
CA LYS A 44 -7.17 -10.31 2.19
C LYS A 44 -6.07 -11.37 2.27
N SER A 45 -6.41 -12.65 2.14
CA SER A 45 -5.43 -13.74 2.13
C SER A 45 -4.47 -13.61 0.93
N GLU A 46 -4.96 -13.37 -0.28
CA GLU A 46 -4.11 -13.15 -1.47
C GLU A 46 -3.17 -11.95 -1.33
N GLY A 47 -3.67 -10.83 -0.79
CA GLY A 47 -2.84 -9.65 -0.51
C GLY A 47 -1.75 -9.93 0.51
N LEU A 48 -2.07 -10.62 1.61
CA LEU A 48 -1.07 -11.01 2.61
C LEU A 48 -0.02 -11.94 2.02
N ASN A 49 -0.46 -12.99 1.33
CA ASN A 49 0.41 -13.99 0.71
C ASN A 49 1.38 -13.33 -0.27
N PHE A 50 0.90 -12.38 -1.07
CA PHE A 50 1.78 -11.61 -1.95
C PHE A 50 2.81 -10.81 -1.16
N LEU A 51 2.40 -10.04 -0.14
CA LEU A 51 3.32 -9.24 0.68
C LEU A 51 4.37 -10.09 1.41
N GLU A 52 3.98 -11.26 1.89
CA GLU A 52 4.88 -12.22 2.55
C GLU A 52 5.82 -12.94 1.57
N SER A 53 5.42 -13.11 0.31
CA SER A 53 6.27 -13.71 -0.72
C SER A 53 7.44 -12.81 -1.16
N LEU A 54 7.40 -11.52 -0.84
CA LEU A 54 8.46 -10.57 -1.19
C LEU A 54 9.65 -10.75 -0.25
N ASP A 55 10.87 -10.61 -0.80
CA ASP A 55 12.04 -10.41 0.05
C ASP A 55 11.91 -9.10 0.83
N THR A 56 12.58 -9.03 1.99
CA THR A 56 12.47 -7.92 2.93
C THR A 56 12.74 -6.56 2.29
N GLU A 57 13.78 -6.44 1.45
CA GLU A 57 14.08 -5.17 0.79
C GLU A 57 12.95 -4.78 -0.18
N THR A 58 12.48 -5.70 -1.00
CA THR A 58 11.38 -5.44 -1.93
C THR A 58 10.09 -5.06 -1.19
N PHE A 59 9.79 -5.73 -0.07
CA PHE A 59 8.63 -5.41 0.77
C PHE A 59 8.70 -3.98 1.32
N TYR A 60 9.80 -3.58 1.96
CA TYR A 60 9.90 -2.23 2.53
C TYR A 60 9.97 -1.15 1.45
N ASN A 61 10.52 -1.44 0.27
CA ASN A 61 10.43 -0.51 -0.85
C ASN A 61 8.98 -0.29 -1.31
N LEU A 62 8.17 -1.36 -1.36
CA LEU A 62 6.73 -1.23 -1.66
C LEU A 62 5.98 -0.46 -0.55
N LEU A 63 6.27 -0.76 0.72
CA LEU A 63 5.67 -0.06 1.86
C LEU A 63 6.03 1.43 1.86
N SER A 64 7.30 1.75 1.58
CA SER A 64 7.78 3.13 1.43
C SER A 64 7.12 3.85 0.26
N ALA A 65 6.93 3.16 -0.87
CA ALA A 65 6.21 3.72 -2.02
C ALA A 65 4.76 4.09 -1.68
N TRP A 66 4.08 3.25 -0.89
CA TRP A 66 2.75 3.60 -0.39
C TRP A 66 2.77 4.80 0.56
N ASP A 67 3.70 4.83 1.52
CA ASP A 67 3.75 5.89 2.53
C ASP A 67 4.14 7.26 1.92
N ILE A 68 5.10 7.29 1.01
CA ILE A 68 5.44 8.50 0.25
C ILE A 68 4.28 8.89 -0.67
N GLY A 69 3.67 7.92 -1.36
CA GLY A 69 2.49 8.15 -2.20
C GLY A 69 1.32 8.76 -1.43
N ARG A 70 1.14 8.40 -0.16
CA ARG A 70 0.19 9.05 0.76
C ARG A 70 0.57 10.51 0.96
N SER A 71 1.83 10.81 1.25
CA SER A 71 2.31 12.20 1.41
C SER A 71 2.14 13.04 0.14
N VAL A 72 2.34 12.45 -1.06
CA VAL A 72 2.04 13.13 -2.34
C VAL A 72 0.59 13.62 -2.37
N LEU A 73 -0.35 12.79 -1.90
CA LEU A 73 -1.78 13.09 -1.96
C LEU A 73 -2.27 14.00 -0.81
N THR A 74 -1.65 13.91 0.37
CA THR A 74 -2.19 14.55 1.59
C THR A 74 -1.35 15.69 2.13
N ALA A 75 -0.06 15.74 1.82
CA ALA A 75 0.88 16.72 2.38
C ALA A 75 2.04 17.03 1.41
N PRO A 76 1.76 17.53 0.19
CA PRO A 76 2.78 17.72 -0.85
C PRO A 76 3.86 18.74 -0.46
N ASP A 77 3.51 19.78 0.29
CA ASP A 77 4.49 20.80 0.75
C ASP A 77 5.50 20.19 1.73
N CYS A 78 5.02 19.41 2.71
CA CYS A 78 5.90 18.69 3.64
C CYS A 78 6.78 17.68 2.89
N LEU A 79 6.22 16.96 1.92
CA LEU A 79 7.00 16.03 1.10
C LEU A 79 8.10 16.74 0.31
N ASN A 80 7.82 17.91 -0.27
CA ASN A 80 8.81 18.69 -1.00
C ASN A 80 9.95 19.17 -0.08
N ASP A 81 9.63 19.56 1.15
CA ASP A 81 10.64 19.86 2.16
C ASP A 81 11.46 18.63 2.54
N ASP A 82 10.84 17.47 2.74
CA ASP A 82 11.54 16.22 3.01
C ASP A 82 12.47 15.82 1.87
N ILE A 83 12.02 15.96 0.61
CA ILE A 83 12.87 15.73 -0.58
C ILE A 83 14.09 16.66 -0.55
N ARG A 84 13.89 17.95 -0.24
CA ARG A 84 14.97 18.94 -0.18
C ARG A 84 15.97 18.61 0.92
N ILE A 85 15.48 18.32 2.13
CA ILE A 85 16.32 18.00 3.32
C ILE A 85 17.14 16.74 3.07
N ASN A 86 16.56 15.72 2.45
CA ASN A 86 17.25 14.46 2.16
C ASN A 86 18.18 14.56 0.93
N GLY A 87 18.20 15.68 0.21
CA GLY A 87 19.04 15.85 -0.98
C GLY A 87 18.53 15.09 -2.21
N GLY A 88 17.20 14.92 -2.32
CA GLY A 88 16.54 14.36 -3.49
C GLY A 88 15.69 13.11 -3.21
N LYS A 89 14.85 12.76 -4.20
CA LYS A 89 13.86 11.68 -4.14
C LYS A 89 14.47 10.32 -3.79
N THR A 90 15.63 9.97 -4.39
CA THR A 90 16.33 8.71 -4.14
C THR A 90 16.79 8.56 -2.70
N ASN A 91 17.30 9.64 -2.09
CA ASN A 91 17.76 9.62 -0.71
C ASN A 91 16.58 9.58 0.26
N LEU A 92 15.52 10.36 -0.02
CA LEU A 92 14.28 10.28 0.74
C LEU A 92 13.72 8.84 0.76
N MET A 93 13.70 8.16 -0.39
CA MET A 93 13.23 6.78 -0.47
C MET A 93 14.03 5.84 0.44
N LYS A 94 15.37 5.96 0.42
CA LYS A 94 16.27 5.17 1.28
C LYS A 94 16.04 5.47 2.76
N GLU A 95 15.88 6.75 3.11
CA GLU A 95 15.66 7.16 4.49
C GLU A 95 14.31 6.70 5.01
N ASN A 96 13.25 6.81 4.20
CA ASN A 96 11.93 6.34 4.56
C ASN A 96 11.90 4.82 4.78
N VAL A 97 12.61 4.04 3.95
CA VAL A 97 12.78 2.60 4.18
C VAL A 97 13.45 2.30 5.52
N LYS A 98 14.49 3.05 5.92
CA LYS A 98 15.12 2.88 7.24
C LYS A 98 14.15 3.19 8.37
N ILE A 99 13.42 4.31 8.28
CA ILE A 99 12.43 4.72 9.28
C ILE A 99 11.36 3.64 9.44
N LEU A 100 10.83 3.11 8.33
CA LEU A 100 9.83 2.05 8.35
C LEU A 100 10.36 0.75 8.97
N LYS A 101 11.60 0.35 8.65
CA LYS A 101 12.25 -0.81 9.28
C LYS A 101 12.47 -0.60 10.78
N ASN A 102 12.77 0.61 11.22
CA ASN A 102 12.94 0.89 12.65
C ASN A 102 11.60 0.87 13.39
N ASN A 103 10.53 1.38 12.77
CA ASN A 103 9.21 1.48 13.40
C ASN A 103 8.42 0.17 13.36
N LEU A 104 8.59 -0.62 12.30
CA LEU A 104 7.93 -1.91 12.09
C LEU A 104 8.98 -2.94 11.64
N PRO A 105 9.85 -3.44 12.54
CA PRO A 105 11.01 -4.25 12.16
C PRO A 105 10.68 -5.68 11.73
N ILE A 106 9.51 -6.19 12.12
CA ILE A 106 9.07 -7.55 11.79
C ILE A 106 8.23 -7.48 10.53
N GLN A 107 8.75 -8.03 9.42
CA GLN A 107 8.09 -7.97 8.09
C GLN A 107 6.66 -8.52 8.14
N TYR A 108 6.41 -9.60 8.86
CA TYR A 108 5.06 -10.18 9.00
C TYR A 108 4.07 -9.18 9.62
N GLU A 109 4.46 -8.51 10.70
CA GLU A 109 3.62 -7.50 11.36
C GLU A 109 3.41 -6.28 10.46
N ALA A 110 4.47 -5.85 9.76
CA ALA A 110 4.39 -4.77 8.78
C ALA A 110 3.45 -5.13 7.61
N ALA A 111 3.46 -6.38 7.15
CA ALA A 111 2.59 -6.87 6.09
C ALA A 111 1.12 -6.90 6.54
N ILE A 112 0.83 -7.33 7.77
CA ILE A 112 -0.52 -7.23 8.35
C ILE A 112 -0.97 -5.77 8.42
N TYR A 113 -0.12 -4.88 8.95
CA TYR A 113 -0.37 -3.45 9.04
C TYR A 113 -0.72 -2.85 7.67
N PHE A 114 0.04 -3.23 6.63
CA PHE A 114 -0.13 -2.70 5.28
C PHE A 114 -1.37 -3.26 4.59
N LYS A 115 -1.64 -4.56 4.76
CA LYS A 115 -2.83 -5.24 4.21
C LYS A 115 -4.14 -4.68 4.72
N ASP A 116 -4.19 -4.24 5.98
CA ASP A 116 -5.45 -3.78 6.58
C ASP A 116 -5.84 -2.35 6.20
N LYS A 117 -4.97 -1.64 5.47
CA LYS A 117 -5.28 -0.35 4.85
C LYS A 117 -6.40 -0.46 3.82
N ASP A 118 -7.02 0.68 3.50
CA ASP A 118 -8.07 0.73 2.49
C ASP A 118 -7.50 0.49 1.08
N CYS A 119 -7.95 -0.55 0.39
CA CYS A 119 -7.38 -0.97 -0.89
C CYS A 119 -7.47 0.12 -1.97
N ILE A 120 -8.55 0.90 -1.99
CA ILE A 120 -8.74 1.98 -2.98
C ILE A 120 -7.72 3.09 -2.70
N PHE A 121 -7.58 3.49 -1.44
CA PHE A 121 -6.63 4.51 -1.05
C PHE A 121 -5.18 4.05 -1.25
N VAL A 122 -4.82 2.81 -0.88
CA VAL A 122 -3.49 2.25 -1.16
C VAL A 122 -3.18 2.32 -2.66
N LYS A 123 -4.11 1.92 -3.51
CA LYS A 123 -3.94 1.98 -4.96
C LYS A 123 -3.72 3.42 -5.46
N GLN A 124 -4.47 4.39 -4.93
CA GLN A 124 -4.28 5.80 -5.28
C GLN A 124 -2.90 6.32 -4.85
N CYS A 125 -2.45 5.98 -3.64
CA CYS A 125 -1.12 6.34 -3.15
C CYS A 125 -0.02 5.78 -4.06
N LEU A 126 -0.11 4.49 -4.42
CA LEU A 126 0.87 3.85 -5.30
C LEU A 126 0.90 4.46 -6.71
N ILE A 127 -0.24 4.88 -7.25
CA ILE A 127 -0.31 5.61 -8.53
C ILE A 127 0.35 6.98 -8.40
N ALA A 128 0.09 7.70 -7.31
CA ALA A 128 0.68 9.01 -7.06
C ALA A 128 2.21 8.91 -6.92
N PHE A 129 2.70 7.92 -6.18
CA PHE A 129 4.13 7.62 -6.08
C PHE A 129 4.75 7.35 -7.45
N GLN A 130 4.16 6.47 -8.26
CA GLN A 130 4.68 6.18 -9.60
C GLN A 130 4.79 7.45 -10.44
N LYS A 131 3.75 8.28 -10.50
CA LYS A 131 3.78 9.53 -11.30
C LYS A 131 4.90 10.50 -10.88
N GLU A 132 5.22 10.52 -9.60
CA GLU A 132 6.19 11.48 -9.06
C GLU A 132 7.61 10.91 -8.95
N PHE A 133 7.79 9.60 -8.79
CA PHE A 133 9.09 9.00 -8.44
C PHE A 133 9.62 8.01 -9.48
N ILE A 134 8.82 7.58 -10.48
CA ILE A 134 9.19 6.57 -11.49
C ILE A 134 8.83 7.09 -12.89
#